data_AF-A0A939W6X7-F1
#
_entry.id   AF-A0A939W6X7-F1
#
_cell.length_a   1.000
_cell.length_b   1.000
_cell.length_c   1.000
_cell.angle_alpha   90.00
_cell.angle_beta   90.00
_cell.angle_gamma   90.00
#
_symmetry.space_group_name_H-M   'P 1'
#
loop_
_entity.id
_entity.type
_entity.pdbx_description
1 polymer ?
#
loop_
_entity_poly.entity_id
_entity_poly.type
_entity_poly.pdbx_seq_one_letter_code
_entity_poly.pdbx_strand_id
1 'polypeptide(L)'
;MNIESAYNLLYGGSVTVLVLIMLCVLVRAVKGPEIVDRIVAVNMLGTLTIMIICILSLWLKQGYLLDVALIYAMISFLAVVILTRIYLGVYRERAKRKEAKDE
;
A
#
# COMPACT_ATOMS: atom_id res chain seq x y z
N MET A 1 -25.75 -22.82 11.13
CA MET A 1 -25.11 -21.55 10.71
C MET A 1 -25.74 -21.16 9.38
N ASN A 2 -26.48 -20.06 9.32
CA ASN A 2 -27.11 -19.63 8.07
C ASN A 2 -26.04 -19.18 7.08
N ILE A 3 -26.26 -19.44 5.79
CA ILE A 3 -25.32 -19.09 4.71
C ILE A 3 -25.01 -17.59 4.74
N GLU A 4 -26.02 -16.76 5.00
CA GLU A 4 -25.88 -15.31 5.12
C GLU A 4 -25.00 -14.88 6.31
N SER A 5 -25.13 -15.56 7.46
CA SER A 5 -24.25 -15.34 8.61
C SER A 5 -22.81 -15.75 8.32
N ALA A 6 -22.60 -16.81 7.52
CA ALA A 6 -21.27 -17.24 7.11
C ALA A 6 -20.58 -16.19 6.22
N TYR A 7 -21.30 -15.59 5.25
CA TYR A 7 -20.78 -14.51 4.42
C TYR A 7 -20.43 -13.26 5.23
N ASN A 8 -21.32 -12.83 6.13
CA ASN A 8 -21.07 -11.68 7.00
C ASN A 8 -19.84 -11.90 7.90
N LEU A 9 -19.68 -13.10 8.46
CA LEU A 9 -18.51 -13.44 9.25
C LEU A 9 -17.23 -13.44 8.41
N LEU A 10 -17.29 -13.93 7.17
CA LEU A 10 -16.15 -13.96 6.26
C LEU A 10 -15.72 -12.54 5.85
N TYR A 11 -16.66 -11.70 5.42
CA TYR A 11 -16.37 -10.30 5.05
C TYR A 11 -15.91 -9.47 6.24
N GLY A 12 -16.61 -9.54 7.37
CA GLY A 12 -16.22 -8.83 8.59
C GLY A 12 -14.88 -9.30 9.14
N GLY A 13 -14.68 -10.63 9.19
CA GLY A 13 -13.43 -11.25 9.67
C GLY A 13 -12.23 -10.87 8.80
N SER A 14 -12.35 -10.95 7.48
CA SER A 14 -11.28 -10.57 6.55
C SER A 14 -10.94 -9.08 6.65
N VAL A 15 -11.93 -8.19 6.69
CA VAL A 15 -11.68 -6.74 6.88
C VAL A 15 -10.99 -6.47 8.22
N THR A 16 -11.42 -7.12 9.30
CA THR A 16 -10.80 -6.93 10.63
C THR A 16 -9.32 -7.34 10.61
N VAL A 17 -9.00 -8.49 10.01
CA VAL A 17 -7.61 -8.94 9.86
C VAL A 17 -6.80 -7.97 9.01
N LEU A 18 -7.35 -7.50 7.88
CA LEU A 18 -6.67 -6.53 7.02
C LEU A 18 -6.40 -5.20 7.72
N VAL A 19 -7.33 -4.72 8.53
CA VAL A 19 -7.14 -3.50 9.33
C VAL A 19 -6.03 -3.70 10.38
N LEU A 20 -5.99 -4.84 11.06
CA LEU A 20 -4.90 -5.16 12.00
C LEU A 20 -3.54 -5.19 11.30
N ILE A 21 -3.47 -5.81 10.11
CA ILE A 21 -2.24 -5.81 9.29
C ILE A 21 -1.89 -4.37 8.88
N MET A 22 -2.86 -3.55 8.47
CA MET A 22 -2.65 -2.16 8.10
C MET A 22 -2.07 -1.34 9.26
N LEU A 23 -2.54 -1.55 10.50
CA LEU A 23 -1.97 -0.90 11.68
C LEU A 23 -0.50 -1.34 11.90
N CYS A 24 -0.18 -2.63 11.76
CA CYS A 24 1.19 -3.12 11.84
C CYS A 24 2.09 -2.49 10.77
N VAL A 25 1.59 -2.38 9.52
CA VAL A 25 2.33 -1.76 8.41
C VAL A 25 2.53 -0.26 8.65
N LEU A 26 1.53 0.45 9.19
CA LEU A 26 1.68 1.85 9.58
C LEU A 26 2.80 2.04 10.61
N VAL A 27 2.85 1.18 11.63
CA VAL A 27 3.95 1.19 12.62
C VAL A 27 5.30 0.98 11.92
N ARG A 28 5.40 0.05 10.96
CA ARG A 28 6.63 -0.17 10.18
C ARG A 28 6.99 1.01 9.27
N ALA A 29 6.00 1.68 8.69
CA ALA A 29 6.22 2.85 7.84
C ALA A 29 6.84 4.02 8.62
N VAL A 30 6.47 4.18 9.90
CA VAL A 30 7.01 5.24 10.77
C VAL A 30 8.32 4.83 11.43
N LYS A 31 8.39 3.63 12.02
CA LYS A 31 9.55 3.15 12.80
C LYS A 31 10.59 2.40 11.98
N GLY A 32 10.41 2.27 10.66
CA GLY A 32 11.37 1.59 9.79
C GLY A 32 12.77 2.22 9.88
N PRO A 33 13.84 1.43 10.11
CA PRO A 33 15.20 1.95 10.24
C PRO A 33 15.75 2.46 8.90
N GLU A 34 15.52 1.70 7.83
CA GLU A 34 15.96 2.01 6.49
C GLU A 34 14.91 2.79 5.70
N ILE A 35 15.34 3.67 4.79
CA ILE A 35 14.43 4.38 3.88
C ILE A 35 13.67 3.37 3.01
N VAL A 36 14.34 2.28 2.61
CA VAL A 36 13.75 1.21 1.79
C VAL A 36 12.62 0.51 2.53
N ASP A 37 12.75 0.24 3.84
CA ASP A 37 11.68 -0.37 4.65
C ASP A 37 10.42 0.49 4.68
N ARG A 38 10.61 1.82 4.77
CA ARG A 38 9.49 2.77 4.78
C ARG A 38 8.80 2.83 3.41
N ILE A 39 9.58 2.83 2.32
CA ILE A 39 9.04 2.81 0.94
C ILE A 39 8.20 1.55 0.71
N VAL A 40 8.71 0.38 1.11
CA VAL A 40 7.99 -0.89 0.96
C VAL A 40 6.71 -0.89 1.82
N ALA A 41 6.78 -0.38 3.05
CA ALA A 41 5.61 -0.27 3.91
C ALA A 41 4.52 0.62 3.29
N VAL A 42 4.88 1.77 2.71
CA VAL A 42 3.93 2.67 2.03
C VAL A 42 3.26 1.99 0.84
N ASN A 43 4.00 1.23 0.02
CA ASN A 43 3.41 0.44 -1.07
C ASN A 43 2.39 -0.58 -0.53
N MET A 44 2.75 -1.24 0.57
CA MET A 44 1.93 -2.28 1.19
C MET A 44 0.62 -1.71 1.76
N LEU A 45 0.61 -0.46 2.26
CA LEU A 45 -0.62 0.24 2.66
C LEU A 45 -1.58 0.43 1.47
N GLY A 46 -1.06 0.75 0.30
CA GLY A 46 -1.86 0.87 -0.92
C GLY A 46 -2.55 -0.43 -1.29
N THR A 47 -1.81 -1.55 -1.30
CA THR A 47 -2.37 -2.88 -1.57
C THR A 47 -3.43 -3.30 -0.54
N LEU A 48 -3.20 -3.02 0.75
CA LEU A 48 -4.18 -3.31 1.81
C LEU A 48 -5.47 -2.50 1.63
N THR A 49 -5.33 -1.22 1.26
CA THR A 49 -6.48 -0.33 0.98
C THR A 49 -7.32 -0.88 -0.18
N ILE A 50 -6.68 -1.29 -1.27
CA ILE A 50 -7.36 -1.87 -2.45
C ILE A 50 -8.12 -3.15 -2.07
N MET A 51 -7.49 -4.05 -1.30
CA MET A 51 -8.16 -5.27 -0.83
C MET A 51 -9.40 -4.97 0.02
N ILE A 52 -9.31 -3.99 0.92
CA ILE A 52 -10.45 -3.58 1.75
C ILE A 52 -11.60 -3.05 0.88
N ILE A 53 -11.31 -2.20 -0.11
CA ILE A 53 -12.32 -1.67 -1.04
C ILE A 53 -12.99 -2.81 -1.84
N CYS A 54 -12.22 -3.80 -2.32
CA CYS A 54 -12.76 -4.94 -3.04
C CYS A 54 -13.74 -5.77 -2.18
N ILE A 55 -13.39 -6.02 -0.91
CA ILE A 55 -14.27 -6.75 0.01
C ILE A 55 -15.53 -5.94 0.33
N LEU A 56 -15.38 -4.63 0.56
CA LEU A 56 -16.49 -3.72 0.76
C LEU A 56 -17.44 -3.69 -0.45
N SER A 57 -16.92 -3.72 -1.67
CA SER A 57 -17.73 -3.79 -2.89
C SER A 57 -18.67 -5.00 -2.90
N LEU A 58 -18.14 -6.17 -2.53
CA LEU A 58 -18.92 -7.40 -2.43
C LEU A 58 -19.93 -7.34 -1.27
N TRP A 59 -19.51 -6.80 -0.12
CA TRP A 59 -20.36 -6.73 1.06
C TRP A 59 -21.54 -5.77 0.88
N LEU A 60 -21.29 -4.59 0.30
CA LEU A 60 -22.30 -3.56 0.02
C LEU A 60 -23.11 -3.86 -1.25
N LYS A 61 -22.69 -4.84 -2.07
CA LYS A 61 -23.24 -5.13 -3.40
C LYS A 61 -23.21 -3.92 -4.35
N GLN A 62 -22.18 -3.09 -4.19
CA GLN A 62 -21.99 -1.84 -4.94
C GLN A 62 -20.79 -2.00 -5.88
N GLY A 63 -21.07 -2.27 -7.15
CA GLY A 63 -20.03 -2.53 -8.17
C GLY A 63 -19.12 -1.33 -8.45
N TYR A 64 -19.60 -0.10 -8.31
CA TYR A 64 -18.81 1.12 -8.55
C TYR A 64 -17.58 1.25 -7.62
N LEU A 65 -17.58 0.54 -6.49
CA LEU A 65 -16.43 0.51 -5.58
C LEU A 65 -15.22 -0.21 -6.22
N LEU A 66 -15.45 -1.12 -7.18
CA LEU A 66 -14.35 -1.74 -7.93
C LEU A 66 -13.66 -0.73 -8.85
N ASP A 67 -14.41 0.20 -9.45
CA ASP A 67 -13.81 1.27 -10.26
C ASP A 67 -12.90 2.16 -9.40
N VAL A 68 -13.35 2.48 -8.18
CA VAL A 68 -12.54 3.19 -7.18
C VAL A 68 -11.29 2.37 -6.79
N ALA A 69 -11.43 1.05 -6.59
CA ALA A 69 -10.31 0.18 -6.28
C ALA A 69 -9.26 0.14 -7.41
N LEU A 70 -9.70 0.13 -8.67
CA LEU A 70 -8.83 0.18 -9.84
C LEU A 70 -8.08 1.50 -9.94
N ILE A 71 -8.76 2.63 -9.70
CA ILE A 71 -8.12 3.95 -9.65
C ILE A 71 -7.06 3.99 -8.53
N TYR A 72 -7.40 3.48 -7.34
CA TYR A 72 -6.44 3.36 -6.24
C TYR A 72 -5.25 2.46 -6.57
N ALA A 73 -5.45 1.36 -7.30
CA ALA A 73 -4.38 0.50 -7.76
C ALA A 73 -3.41 1.23 -8.69
N MET A 74 -3.94 1.99 -9.65
CA MET A 74 -3.13 2.80 -10.56
C MET A 74 -2.34 3.88 -9.81
N ILE A 75 -2.99 4.60 -8.90
CA ILE A 75 -2.36 5.67 -8.10
C ILE A 75 -1.28 5.09 -7.19
N SER A 76 -1.57 3.99 -6.48
CA SER A 76 -0.63 3.33 -5.58
C SER A 76 0.63 2.86 -6.32
N PHE A 77 0.46 2.24 -7.49
CA PHE A 77 1.57 1.82 -8.31
C PHE A 77 2.40 3.01 -8.80
N LEU A 78 1.73 4.07 -9.30
CA LEU A 78 2.40 5.28 -9.78
C LEU A 78 3.21 5.96 -8.68
N ALA A 79 2.67 6.04 -7.45
CA ALA A 79 3.35 6.64 -6.31
C ALA A 79 4.71 5.99 -6.03
N VAL A 80 4.79 4.66 -6.09
CA VAL A 80 6.03 3.91 -5.86
C VAL A 80 7.03 4.09 -7.00
N VAL A 81 6.56 4.12 -8.25
CA VAL A 81 7.42 4.38 -9.41
C VAL A 81 8.04 5.78 -9.32
N ILE A 82 7.24 6.81 -8.99
CA ILE A 82 7.71 8.19 -8.81
C ILE A 82 8.73 8.26 -7.66
N LEU A 83 8.42 7.65 -6.51
CA LEU A 83 9.31 7.65 -5.36
C LEU A 83 10.66 6.99 -5.67
N THR A 84 10.64 5.89 -6.41
CA THR A 84 11.86 5.18 -6.85
C THR A 84 12.68 6.05 -7.80
N ARG A 85 12.03 6.73 -8.77
CA ARG A 85 12.71 7.65 -9.70
C ARG A 85 13.38 8.81 -8.97
N ILE A 86 12.68 9.43 -8.02
CA ILE A 86 13.24 10.52 -7.20
C ILE A 86 14.43 10.02 -6.39
N TYR A 87 14.30 8.87 -5.73
CA TYR A 87 15.37 8.30 -4.92
C TYR A 87 16.64 7.99 -5.74
N LEU A 88 16.47 7.36 -6.91
CA LEU A 88 17.58 7.09 -7.83
C LEU A 88 18.23 8.37 -8.38
N GLY A 89 17.42 9.40 -8.66
CA GLY A 89 17.91 10.71 -9.08
C GLY A 89 18.84 11.33 -8.03
N VAL A 90 18.39 11.37 -6.77
CA VAL A 90 19.19 11.89 -5.64
C VAL A 90 20.46 11.07 -5.42
N TYR A 91 20.38 9.74 -5.55
CA TYR A 91 21.55 8.87 -5.40
C TYR A 91 22.60 9.14 -6.48
N ARG A 92 22.18 9.28 -7.75
CA ARG A 92 23.07 9.59 -8.88
C ARG A 92 23.78 10.93 -8.69
N GLU A 93 23.08 11.94 -8.20
CA GLU A 93 23.67 13.27 -7.97
C GLU A 93 24.68 13.28 -6.82
N ARG A 94 24.40 12.51 -5.76
CA ARG A 94 25.37 12.29 -4.66
C ARG A 94 26.61 11.55 -5.12
N ALA A 95 26.49 10.56 -6.01
CA ALA A 95 27.62 9.84 -6.57
C ALA A 95 28.54 10.77 -7.38
N LYS A 96 27.97 11.54 -8.31
CA LYS A 96 28.72 12.53 -9.11
C LYS A 96 29.44 13.57 -8.25
N ARG A 97 28.82 14.04 -7.17
CA ARG A 97 29.43 14.98 -6.22
C ARG A 97 30.60 14.40 -5.42
N LYS A 98 30.66 13.07 -5.24
CA LYS A 98 31.82 12.41 -4.61
C LYS A 98 32.97 12.32 -5.60
N GLU A 99 32.70 11.86 -6.82
CA GLU A 99 33.71 11.80 -7.90
C GLU A 99 34.39 13.16 -8.13
N ALA A 100 33.61 14.24 -8.23
CA ALA A 100 34.16 15.60 -8.40
C ALA A 100 34.90 16.19 -7.19
N LYS A 101 34.87 15.51 -6.02
CA LYS A 101 35.66 15.90 -4.83
C LYS A 101 36.94 15.08 -4.68
N ASP A 102 36.99 13.92 -5.33
CA ASP A 102 38.12 13.00 -5.29
C ASP A 102 39.10 13.27 -6.46
N GLU A 103 38.69 14.08 -7.45
CA GLU A 103 39.51 14.73 -8.49
C GLU A 103 40.10 16.08 -8.03
#